data_AF-A0A5R9FFB2-F1
#
_entry.id   AF-A0A5R9FFB2-F1
#
_cell.length_a   1.000
_cell.length_b   1.000
_cell.length_c   1.000
_cell.angle_alpha   90.00
_cell.angle_beta   90.00
_cell.angle_gamma   90.00
#
_symmetry.space_group_name_H-M   'P 1'
#
loop_
_entity.id
_entity.type
_entity.pdbx_description
1 polymer ?
#
loop_
_entity_poly.entity_id
_entity_poly.type
_entity_poly.pdbx_seq_one_letter_code
_entity_poly.pdbx_strand_id
1 'polypeptide(L)' 'MSASESRSSAGPRAAAISAVGLVKAYGEQRVLDGVDLQIPQGSVFSLLGPNGA' A
#
# COMPACT_ATOMS: atom_id res chain seq x y z
N MET A 1 -0.33 -18.08 33.77
CA MET A 1 -0.22 -18.58 32.39
C MET A 1 -0.08 -17.37 31.47
N SER A 2 1.13 -17.07 31.00
CA SER A 2 1.39 -15.97 30.08
C SER A 2 1.92 -16.58 28.80
N ALA A 3 1.07 -16.64 27.76
CA ALA A 3 1.51 -17.03 26.43
C ALA A 3 2.24 -15.82 25.84
N SER A 4 3.56 -15.92 25.77
CA SER A 4 4.39 -14.96 25.05
C SER A 4 4.24 -15.23 23.56
N GLU A 5 3.47 -14.40 22.86
CA GLU A 5 3.47 -14.40 21.40
C GLU A 5 4.83 -13.87 20.92
N SER A 6 5.62 -14.79 20.38
CA SER A 6 6.86 -14.51 19.68
C SER A 6 6.56 -13.67 18.44
N ARG A 7 6.75 -12.35 18.55
CA ARG A 7 6.75 -11.48 17.37
C ARG A 7 7.94 -11.88 16.50
N SER A 8 7.67 -12.59 15.41
CA SER A 8 8.68 -12.98 14.43
C SER A 8 9.37 -11.72 13.90
N SER A 9 10.70 -11.65 14.05
CA SER A 9 11.54 -10.68 13.36
C SER A 9 11.56 -11.02 11.87
N ALA A 10 10.57 -10.56 11.12
CA ALA A 10 10.63 -10.65 9.67
C ALA A 10 11.66 -9.63 9.18
N GLY A 11 12.70 -10.09 8.48
CA GLY A 11 13.57 -9.23 7.68
C GLY A 11 12.75 -8.38 6.71
N PRO A 12 13.34 -7.39 6.02
CA PRO A 12 12.59 -6.46 5.16
C PRO A 12 11.73 -7.26 4.20
N ARG A 13 10.41 -7.28 4.44
CA ARG A 13 9.49 -8.06 3.62
C ARG A 13 9.48 -7.38 2.26
N ALA A 14 9.87 -8.12 1.23
CA ALA A 14 9.76 -7.65 -0.15
C ALA A 14 8.33 -7.13 -0.38
N ALA A 15 8.22 -6.01 -1.10
CA ALA A 15 6.92 -5.48 -1.49
C ALA A 15 6.18 -6.54 -2.31
N ALA A 16 4.99 -6.94 -1.84
CA ALA A 16 4.11 -7.83 -2.57
C ALA A 16 3.37 -7.08 -3.68
N ILE A 17 3.11 -5.79 -3.48
CA ILE A 17 2.56 -4.89 -4.49
C ILE A 17 3.49 -3.69 -4.57
N SER A 18 3.92 -3.34 -5.79
CA SER A 18 4.69 -2.14 -6.06
C SER A 18 4.13 -1.41 -7.28
N ALA A 19 4.00 -0.10 -7.19
CA ALA A 19 3.71 0.79 -8.30
C ALA A 19 4.61 2.03 -8.20
N VAL A 20 5.06 2.53 -9.34
CA VAL A 20 5.87 3.75 -9.43
C VAL A 20 5.26 4.64 -10.49
N GLY A 21 5.01 5.91 -10.16
CA GLY A 21 4.44 6.91 -11.06
C GLY A 21 3.04 6.56 -11.55
N LEU A 22 2.20 5.94 -10.72
CA LEU A 22 0.85 5.53 -11.11
C LEU A 22 -0.01 6.75 -11.46
N VAL A 23 -0.44 6.81 -12.73
CA VAL A 23 -1.34 7.85 -13.25
C VAL A 23 -2.65 7.19 -13.69
N LYS A 24 -3.77 7.87 -13.43
CA LYS A 24 -5.09 7.47 -13.92
C LYS A 24 -5.84 8.70 -14.40
N ALA A 25 -6.48 8.59 -15.56
CA ALA A 25 -7.39 9.59 -16.09
C ALA A 25 -8.71 8.98 -16.53
N TYR A 26 -9.76 9.80 -16.50
CA TYR A 26 -11.07 9.55 -17.13
C TYR A 26 -11.31 10.65 -18.15
N GLY A 27 -11.15 10.32 -19.43
CA GLY A 27 -11.08 11.33 -20.50
C GLY A 27 -9.91 12.29 -20.25
N GLU A 28 -10.17 13.59 -20.36
CA GLU A 28 -9.18 14.65 -20.11
C GLU A 28 -8.86 14.85 -18.61
N GLN A 29 -9.67 14.32 -17.71
CA GLN A 29 -9.48 14.53 -16.27
C GLN A 29 -8.53 13.50 -15.68
N ARG A 30 -7.33 13.95 -15.27
CA ARG A 30 -6.41 13.16 -14.45
C ARG A 30 -6.92 13.08 -13.01
N VAL A 31 -7.13 11.87 -12.51
CA VAL A 31 -7.62 11.57 -11.15
C VAL A 31 -6.55 10.98 -10.23
N LEU A 32 -5.52 10.34 -10.78
CA LEU A 32 -4.28 10.02 -10.05
C LEU A 32 -3.11 10.57 -10.84
N ASP A 33 -2.16 11.20 -10.15
CA ASP A 33 -1.00 11.84 -10.77
C ASP A 33 0.30 11.39 -10.10
N GLY A 34 0.96 10.39 -10.69
CA GLY A 34 2.31 10.00 -10.31
C GLY A 34 2.43 9.37 -8.91
N VAL A 35 1.49 8.50 -8.53
CA VAL A 35 1.48 7.90 -7.18
C VAL A 35 2.43 6.70 -7.10
N ASP A 36 3.28 6.70 -6.08
CA ASP A 36 4.15 5.57 -5.74
C ASP A 36 3.52 4.74 -4.61
N LEU A 37 3.53 3.41 -4.75
CA LEU A 37 2.97 2.47 -3.77
C LEU A 37 3.95 1.30 -3.52
N GLN A 38 4.13 0.97 -2.24
CA GLN A 38 4.90 -0.19 -1.78
C GLN A 38 4.10 -0.86 -0.66
N ILE A 39 3.52 -2.03 -0.93
CA ILE A 39 2.71 -2.78 0.06
C ILE A 39 3.45 -4.07 0.39
N PRO A 40 3.95 -4.24 1.63
CA PRO A 40 4.67 -5.44 2.04
C PRO A 40 3.78 -6.69 2.06
N GLN A 41 4.39 -7.85 1.85
CA GLN A 41 3.69 -9.13 2.00
C GLN A 41 3.13 -9.30 3.43
N GLY A 42 1.91 -9.84 3.53
CA GLY A 42 1.26 -10.13 4.81
C GLY A 42 0.81 -8.88 5.57
N SER A 43 0.71 -7.74 4.89
CA SER A 43 0.14 -6.51 5.44
C SER A 43 -1.30 -6.31 4.96
N VAL A 44 -2.08 -5.58 5.75
CA VAL A 44 -3.35 -4.99 5.34
C VAL A 44 -3.10 -3.51 5.13
N PHE A 45 -3.43 -3.02 3.93
CA PHE A 45 -3.24 -1.63 3.54
C PHE A 45 -4.58 -1.03 3.13
N SER A 46 -4.89 0.16 3.64
CA SER A 46 -6.09 0.91 3.29
C SER A 46 -5.73 2.31 2.78
N LEU A 47 -6.47 2.75 1.78
CA LEU A 47 -6.44 4.12 1.27
C LEU A 47 -7.73 4.81 1.73
N LEU A 48 -7.58 5.99 2.32
CA LEU A 48 -8.69 6.81 2.81
C LEU A 48 -8.54 8.21 2.25
N GLY A 49 -9.63 8.78 1.78
CA GLY A 49 -9.66 10.13 1.23
C GLY A 49 -11.09 10.66 1.14
N PRO A 50 -11.26 11.98 0.93
CA PRO A 50 -12.55 12.56 0.62
C PRO A 50 -13.13 11.96 -0.67
N ASN A 51 -14.43 12.13 -0.89
CA ASN A 51 -15.08 11.67 -2.12
C ASN A 51 -14.39 12.27 -3.35
N GLY A 52 -13.86 11.40 -4.22
CA GLY A 52 -13.18 11.78 -5.45
C GLY A 52 -11.65 11.90 -5.37
N ALA A 53 -11.04 11.48 -4.25
CA ALA A 53 -9.58 11.33 -4.12
C ALA A 53 -9.05 10.07 -4.83
#